data_AF-A0A832GY20-F1
#
_entry.id   AF-A0A832GY20-F1
#
_cell.length_a   1.000
_cell.length_b   1.000
_cell.length_c   1.000
_cell.angle_alpha   90.00
_cell.angle_beta   90.00
_cell.angle_gamma   90.00
#
_symmetry.space_group_name_H-M   'P 1'
#
loop_
_entity.id
_entity.type
_entity.pdbx_description
1 polymer ?
#
loop_
_entity_poly.entity_id
_entity_poly.type
_entity_poly.pdbx_seq_one_letter_code
_entity_poly.pdbx_strand_id
1 'polypeptide(L)'
;MGTLVRLRARVDLKAAAKYVLSKRGSDGGYLSYQFMDMFESSAEDTYYALHSLRLLGVEPPRAADTAEFLRRLQREDGSYSSVEVAYFSIMALKLLGASPRDPSGAAEFLERSLKASAEMTTAAPPSF
;
A
#
# COMPACT_ATOMS: atom_id res chain seq x y z
N MET A 1 -4.51 24.22 -3.19
CA MET A 1 -3.32 24.83 -3.83
C MET A 1 -2.23 25.32 -2.85
N GLY A 2 -2.47 25.42 -1.52
CA GLY A 2 -1.53 26.11 -0.60
C GLY A 2 -0.39 25.27 0.03
N THR A 3 -0.56 23.96 0.17
CA THR A 3 0.37 23.12 0.98
C THR A 3 1.68 22.80 0.24
N LEU A 4 1.61 22.50 -1.06
CA LEU A 4 2.78 22.14 -1.88
C LEU A 4 3.75 23.32 -2.08
N VAL A 5 3.25 24.56 -2.13
CA VAL A 5 4.08 25.77 -2.25
C VAL A 5 4.97 25.96 -1.01
N ARG A 6 4.42 25.71 0.18
CA ARG A 6 5.18 25.79 1.44
C ARG A 6 6.20 24.66 1.57
N LEU A 7 5.89 23.47 1.06
CA LEU A 7 6.83 22.34 1.04
C LEU A 7 8.03 22.62 0.15
N ARG A 8 7.79 23.15 -1.07
CA ARG A 8 8.85 23.55 -2.02
C ARG A 8 9.85 24.56 -1.46
N ALA A 9 9.40 25.43 -0.56
CA ALA A 9 10.25 26.44 0.06
C ALA A 9 11.17 25.88 1.16
N ARG A 10 10.98 24.63 1.60
CA ARG A 10 11.67 24.04 2.76
C ARG A 10 12.24 22.65 2.53
N VAL A 11 11.84 21.97 1.46
CA VAL A 11 12.20 20.58 1.16
C VAL A 11 12.68 20.49 -0.28
N ASP A 12 13.82 19.83 -0.48
CA ASP A 12 14.26 19.45 -1.82
C ASP A 12 13.38 18.32 -2.36
N LEU A 13 12.41 18.69 -3.21
CA LEU A 13 11.48 17.75 -3.80
C LEU A 13 12.15 16.74 -4.74
N LYS A 14 13.26 17.11 -5.38
CA LYS A 14 14.01 16.20 -6.25
C LYS A 14 14.73 15.15 -5.41
N ALA A 15 15.37 15.57 -4.32
CA ALA A 15 15.98 14.65 -3.38
C ALA A 15 14.94 13.72 -2.75
N ALA A 16 13.76 14.24 -2.38
CA ALA A 16 12.66 13.43 -1.85
C ALA A 16 12.18 12.38 -2.87
N ALA A 17 11.97 12.77 -4.13
CA ALA A 17 11.60 11.84 -5.20
C ALA A 17 12.69 10.77 -5.40
N LYS A 18 13.96 11.17 -5.45
CA LYS A 18 15.09 10.24 -5.59
C LYS A 18 15.14 9.23 -4.44
N TYR A 19 14.89 9.68 -3.21
CA TYR A 19 14.82 8.81 -2.03
C TYR A 19 13.68 7.79 -2.15
N VAL A 20 12.46 8.23 -2.49
CA VAL A 20 11.33 7.31 -2.64
C VAL A 20 11.59 6.30 -3.76
N LEU A 21 12.11 6.75 -4.90
CA LEU A 21 12.46 5.88 -6.02
C LEU A 21 13.55 4.85 -5.66
N SER A 22 14.50 5.19 -4.78
CA SER A 22 15.55 4.26 -4.35
C SER A 22 15.04 3.16 -3.42
N LYS A 23 13.79 3.24 -2.93
CA LYS A 23 13.18 2.22 -2.07
C LYS A 23 12.49 1.09 -2.83
N ARG A 24 12.44 1.16 -4.17
CA ARG A 24 11.82 0.11 -4.98
C ARG A 24 12.68 -1.15 -4.98
N GLY A 25 12.06 -2.29 -4.70
CA GLY A 25 12.66 -3.62 -4.75
C GLY A 25 12.72 -4.22 -6.14
N SER A 26 13.40 -5.38 -6.23
CA SER A 26 13.39 -6.23 -7.42
C SER A 26 12.06 -6.95 -7.63
N ASP A 27 11.29 -7.17 -6.55
CA ASP A 27 9.96 -7.79 -6.55
C ASP A 27 8.84 -6.88 -7.09
N GLY A 28 9.12 -5.57 -7.21
CA GLY A 28 8.21 -4.55 -7.72
C GLY A 28 7.58 -3.66 -6.63
N GLY A 29 7.68 -4.04 -5.35
CA GLY A 29 7.19 -3.23 -4.24
C GLY A 29 8.22 -2.21 -3.74
N TYR A 30 7.89 -1.55 -2.64
CA TYR A 30 8.78 -0.61 -1.95
C TYR A 30 8.96 -1.01 -0.48
N LEU A 31 10.10 -0.62 0.08
CA LEU A 31 10.44 -0.81 1.49
C LEU A 31 11.07 0.47 2.06
N SER A 32 10.50 1.01 3.14
CA SER A 32 11.00 2.24 3.76
C SER A 32 12.31 2.01 4.54
N TYR A 33 12.40 0.87 5.24
CA TYR A 33 13.53 0.50 6.10
C TYR A 33 14.06 -0.90 5.78
N GLN A 34 15.33 -1.00 5.41
CA GLN A 34 16.00 -2.28 5.19
C GLN A 34 16.86 -2.60 6.42
N PHE A 35 16.68 -3.78 7.02
CA PHE A 35 17.56 -4.29 8.07
C PHE A 35 18.51 -5.32 7.48
N MET A 36 19.82 -5.01 7.46
CA MET A 36 20.85 -5.84 6.81
C MET A 36 20.48 -6.13 5.33
N ASP A 37 20.69 -7.35 4.86
CA ASP A 37 20.40 -7.79 3.50
C ASP A 37 18.94 -8.28 3.32
N MET A 38 18.09 -8.14 4.34
CA MET A 38 16.68 -8.51 4.24
C MET A 38 15.89 -7.40 3.56
N PHE A 39 15.48 -7.65 2.32
CA PHE A 39 14.58 -6.79 1.58
C PHE A 39 13.22 -7.48 1.44
N GLU A 40 12.20 -6.93 2.10
CA GLU A 40 10.82 -7.39 1.97
C GLU A 40 9.90 -6.19 1.74
N SER A 41 9.39 -6.05 0.51
CA SER A 41 8.41 -4.99 0.23
C SER A 41 7.11 -5.23 1.00
N SER A 42 6.47 -4.14 1.43
CA SER A 42 5.15 -4.20 2.06
C SER A 42 4.08 -3.46 1.24
N ALA A 43 2.81 -3.84 1.42
CA ALA A 43 1.69 -3.12 0.81
C ALA A 43 1.66 -1.65 1.26
N GLU A 44 1.92 -1.41 2.54
CA GLU A 44 1.91 -0.10 3.18
C GLU A 44 3.00 0.82 2.59
N ASP A 45 4.26 0.36 2.60
CA ASP A 45 5.37 1.15 2.06
C ASP A 45 5.19 1.40 0.56
N THR A 46 4.66 0.43 -0.16
CA THR A 46 4.31 0.58 -1.59
C THR A 46 3.23 1.63 -1.79
N TYR A 47 2.16 1.62 -1.00
CA TYR A 47 1.13 2.65 -1.05
C TYR A 47 1.69 4.05 -0.77
N TYR A 48 2.46 4.21 0.32
CA TYR A 48 3.02 5.51 0.68
C TYR A 48 4.06 6.01 -0.33
N ALA A 49 4.87 5.13 -0.90
CA ALA A 49 5.78 5.48 -1.98
C ALA A 49 5.01 6.02 -3.20
N LEU A 50 4.01 5.29 -3.68
CA LEU A 50 3.19 5.71 -4.83
C LEU A 50 2.44 7.01 -4.55
N HIS A 51 1.86 7.14 -3.36
CA HIS A 51 1.15 8.37 -2.97
C HIS A 51 2.11 9.56 -2.87
N SER A 52 3.34 9.34 -2.37
CA SER A 52 4.36 10.38 -2.29
C SER A 52 4.80 10.84 -3.68
N LEU A 53 5.07 9.89 -4.58
CA LEU A 53 5.41 10.19 -5.97
C LEU A 53 4.30 10.96 -6.68
N ARG A 54 3.03 10.59 -6.46
CA ARG A 54 1.86 11.34 -6.96
C ARG A 54 1.83 12.78 -6.44
N LEU A 55 2.07 13.01 -5.14
CA LEU A 55 2.12 14.36 -4.56
C LEU A 55 3.28 15.18 -5.13
N LEU A 56 4.39 14.52 -5.46
CA LEU A 56 5.58 15.14 -6.07
C LEU A 56 5.43 15.36 -7.59
N GLY A 57 4.39 14.82 -8.21
CA GLY A 57 4.19 14.87 -9.66
C GLY A 57 5.21 14.03 -10.44
N VAL A 58 5.62 12.89 -9.86
CA VAL A 58 6.59 11.96 -10.42
C VAL A 58 5.90 10.66 -10.77
N GLU A 59 6.08 10.18 -11.99
CA GLU A 59 5.55 8.88 -12.41
C GLU A 59 6.41 7.74 -11.83
N PRO A 60 5.79 6.69 -11.23
CA PRO A 60 6.53 5.55 -10.72
C PRO A 60 7.11 4.71 -11.88
N PRO A 61 8.39 4.32 -11.83
CA PRO A 61 8.98 3.47 -12.85
C PRO A 61 8.39 2.05 -12.77
N ARG A 62 8.20 1.41 -13.93
CA ARG A 62 7.75 0.02 -14.03
C ARG A 62 6.46 -0.24 -13.23
N ALA A 63 5.50 0.67 -13.35
CA ALA A 63 4.21 0.63 -12.65
C ALA A 63 3.47 -0.72 -12.80
N ALA A 64 3.58 -1.38 -13.95
CA ALA A 64 3.00 -2.70 -14.18
C ALA A 64 3.55 -3.76 -13.21
N ASP A 65 4.86 -3.78 -12.96
CA ASP A 65 5.47 -4.73 -12.04
C ASP A 65 5.05 -4.47 -10.58
N THR A 66 4.87 -3.19 -10.22
CA THR A 66 4.33 -2.82 -8.91
C THR A 66 2.87 -3.26 -8.78
N ALA A 67 2.07 -3.15 -9.82
CA ALA A 67 0.72 -3.69 -9.83
C ALA A 67 0.71 -5.22 -9.67
N GLU A 68 1.61 -5.93 -10.35
CA GLU A 68 1.76 -7.38 -10.19
C GLU A 68 2.22 -7.78 -8.78
N PHE A 69 3.13 -7.04 -8.16
CA PHE A 69 3.48 -7.23 -6.75
C PHE A 69 2.24 -7.15 -5.85
N LEU A 70 1.45 -6.09 -5.98
CA LEU A 70 0.25 -5.88 -5.16
C LEU A 70 -0.83 -6.94 -5.40
N ARG A 71 -0.98 -7.42 -6.65
CA ARG A 71 -1.90 -8.52 -6.99
C ARG A 71 -1.50 -9.85 -6.36
N ARG A 72 -0.19 -10.12 -6.23
CA ARG A 72 0.32 -11.33 -5.56
C ARG A 72 0.07 -11.34 -4.04
N LEU A 73 -0.18 -10.18 -3.44
CA LEU A 73 -0.57 -10.10 -2.02
C LEU A 73 -1.99 -10.60 -1.76
N GLN A 74 -2.81 -10.73 -2.82
CA GLN A 74 -4.10 -11.39 -2.75
C GLN A 74 -3.95 -12.89 -3.00
N ARG A 75 -4.48 -13.70 -2.09
CA ARG A 75 -4.51 -15.16 -2.22
C ARG A 75 -5.49 -15.59 -3.30
N GLU A 76 -5.38 -16.85 -3.73
CA GLU A 76 -6.23 -17.41 -4.80
C GLU A 76 -7.71 -17.50 -4.41
N ASP A 77 -8.00 -17.60 -3.12
CA ASP A 77 -9.36 -17.57 -2.55
C ASP A 77 -9.92 -16.15 -2.37
N GLY A 78 -9.23 -15.15 -2.92
CA GLY A 78 -9.61 -13.74 -2.84
C GLY A 78 -9.24 -13.05 -1.52
N SER A 79 -8.75 -13.79 -0.51
CA SER A 79 -8.39 -13.25 0.80
C SER A 79 -7.04 -12.52 0.83
N TYR A 80 -6.81 -11.77 1.90
CA TYR A 80 -5.52 -11.15 2.23
C TYR A 80 -5.01 -11.64 3.58
N SER A 81 -3.73 -11.42 3.88
CA SER A 81 -3.15 -11.75 5.19
C SER A 81 -3.74 -10.92 6.33
N SER A 82 -4.18 -9.69 6.05
CA SER A 82 -4.88 -8.82 6.99
C SER A 82 -5.74 -7.78 6.25
N VAL A 83 -6.62 -7.11 7.00
CA VAL A 83 -7.39 -5.95 6.50
C VAL A 83 -6.47 -4.81 6.07
N GLU A 84 -5.36 -4.63 6.77
CA GLU A 84 -4.35 -3.61 6.45
C GLU A 84 -3.69 -3.88 5.09
N VAL A 85 -3.24 -5.12 4.85
CA VAL A 85 -2.67 -5.51 3.56
C VAL A 85 -3.70 -5.36 2.45
N ALA A 86 -4.96 -5.74 2.69
CA ALA A 86 -6.04 -5.54 1.74
C ALA A 86 -6.23 -4.05 1.39
N TYR A 87 -6.35 -3.20 2.40
CA TYR A 87 -6.55 -1.76 2.25
C TYR A 87 -5.43 -1.13 1.43
N PHE A 88 -4.17 -1.31 1.86
CA PHE A 88 -3.04 -0.68 1.18
C PHE A 88 -2.84 -1.24 -0.24
N SER A 89 -3.07 -2.54 -0.46
CA SER A 89 -2.98 -3.13 -1.80
C SER A 89 -4.00 -2.53 -2.76
N ILE A 90 -5.27 -2.45 -2.35
CA ILE A 90 -6.36 -1.90 -3.16
C ILE A 90 -6.12 -0.41 -3.43
N MET A 91 -5.71 0.35 -2.42
CA MET A 91 -5.46 1.79 -2.57
C MET A 91 -4.25 2.07 -3.47
N ALA A 92 -3.18 1.29 -3.35
CA ALA A 92 -2.01 1.38 -4.22
C ALA A 92 -2.36 1.01 -5.69
N LEU A 93 -3.11 -0.07 -5.90
CA LEU A 93 -3.61 -0.45 -7.24
C LEU A 93 -4.47 0.66 -7.86
N LYS A 94 -5.33 1.31 -7.06
CA LYS A 94 -6.14 2.45 -7.51
C LYS A 94 -5.28 3.64 -7.94
N LEU A 95 -4.17 3.91 -7.25
CA LEU A 95 -3.22 4.97 -7.66
C LEU A 95 -2.58 4.66 -9.03
N LEU A 96 -2.40 3.38 -9.35
CA LEU A 96 -1.85 2.91 -10.63
C LEU A 96 -2.91 2.72 -11.73
N GLY A 97 -4.19 2.98 -11.44
CA GLY A 97 -5.29 2.71 -12.37
C GLY A 97 -5.55 1.21 -12.60
N ALA A 98 -5.17 0.37 -11.65
CA ALA A 98 -5.31 -1.08 -11.69
C ALA A 98 -6.36 -1.59 -10.68
N SER A 99 -6.70 -2.87 -10.78
CA SER A 99 -7.62 -3.58 -9.89
C SER A 99 -6.96 -4.79 -9.22
N PRO A 100 -7.50 -5.25 -8.08
CA PRO A 100 -7.10 -6.51 -7.45
C PRO A 100 -7.14 -7.70 -8.41
N ARG A 101 -6.45 -8.80 -8.05
CA ARG A 101 -6.47 -10.05 -8.82
C ARG A 101 -7.90 -10.61 -8.91
N ASP A 102 -8.63 -10.56 -7.81
CA ASP A 102 -10.04 -10.90 -7.69
C ASP A 102 -10.79 -9.79 -6.93
N PRO A 103 -11.39 -8.81 -7.64
CA PRO A 103 -12.12 -7.72 -7.02
C PRO A 103 -13.31 -8.17 -6.16
N SER A 104 -13.99 -9.26 -6.55
CA SER A 104 -15.14 -9.80 -5.81
C SER A 104 -14.66 -10.44 -4.50
N GLY A 105 -13.64 -11.30 -4.57
CA GLY A 105 -13.05 -11.91 -3.38
C GLY A 105 -12.47 -10.88 -2.40
N ALA A 106 -11.89 -9.78 -2.90
CA ALA A 106 -11.43 -8.67 -2.07
C ALA A 106 -12.59 -7.99 -1.32
N ALA A 107 -13.71 -7.75 -1.99
CA ALA A 107 -14.91 -7.17 -1.37
C ALA A 107 -15.47 -8.10 -0.29
N GLU A 108 -15.64 -9.38 -0.61
CA GLU A 108 -16.13 -10.36 0.36
C GLU A 108 -15.22 -10.49 1.59
N PHE A 109 -13.90 -10.45 1.39
CA PHE A 109 -12.94 -10.47 2.49
C PHE A 109 -13.16 -9.28 3.44
N LEU A 110 -13.27 -8.06 2.90
CA LEU A 110 -13.50 -6.85 3.69
C LEU A 110 -14.86 -6.87 4.41
N GLU A 111 -15.92 -7.34 3.75
CA GLU A 111 -17.24 -7.48 4.34
C GLU A 111 -17.23 -8.45 5.53
N ARG A 112 -16.57 -9.61 5.38
CA ARG A 112 -16.40 -10.57 6.49
C ARG A 112 -15.63 -9.97 7.65
N SER A 113 -14.53 -9.25 7.38
CA SER A 113 -13.74 -8.59 8.43
C SER A 113 -14.52 -7.51 9.17
N LEU A 114 -15.35 -6.73 8.47
CA LEU A 114 -16.21 -5.72 9.08
C LEU A 114 -17.23 -6.35 10.04
N LYS A 115 -17.89 -7.44 9.60
CA LYS A 115 -18.85 -8.18 10.42
C LYS A 115 -18.20 -8.73 11.70
N ALA A 116 -17.04 -9.36 11.57
CA ALA A 116 -16.30 -9.91 12.71
C ALA A 116 -15.92 -8.82 13.73
N SER A 117 -15.50 -7.63 13.27
CA SER A 117 -15.19 -6.50 14.14
C SER A 117 -16.41 -5.97 14.91
N ALA A 118 -17.57 -5.93 14.26
CA ALA A 118 -18.82 -5.54 14.89
C ALA A 118 -19.25 -6.52 16.00
N GLU A 119 -19.12 -7.82 15.77
CA GLU A 119 -19.42 -8.87 16.75
C GLU A 119 -18.47 -8.83 17.96
N MET A 120 -17.19 -8.48 17.74
CA MET A 120 -16.23 -8.35 18.84
C MET A 120 -16.49 -7.11 19.72
N THR A 121 -17.12 -6.07 19.16
CA THR A 121 -17.49 -4.86 19.90
C THR A 121 -18.73 -5.08 20.78
N THR A 122 -19.59 -6.05 20.43
CA THR A 122 -20.80 -6.39 21.20
C THR A 122 -20.58 -7.50 22.23
N ALA A 123 -19.47 -8.24 22.14
CA ALA A 123 -19.08 -9.21 23.13
C ALA A 123 -18.66 -8.51 24.45
N ALA A 124 -19.19 -8.98 25.58
CA ALA A 124 -18.72 -8.55 26.89
C ALA A 124 -17.21 -8.84 27.00
N PRO A 125 -16.39 -7.90 27.54
CA PRO A 125 -14.96 -8.13 27.67
C PRO A 125 -14.70 -9.38 28.51
N PRO A 126 -13.63 -10.15 28.22
CA PRO A 126 -13.31 -11.34 28.97
C PRO A 126 -13.13 -10.97 30.46
N SER A 127 -13.80 -11.72 31.34
CA SER A 127 -13.55 -11.64 32.78
C SER A 127 -12.17 -12.23 33.06
N PHE A 128 -11.24 -11.40 33.52
CA PHE A 128 -9.94 -11.82 34.06
C PHE A 128 -10.08 -12.33 35.50
#